data_AF-A0AA35M062-F1
#
_entry.id   AF-A0AA35M062-F1
#
_cell.length_a   1.000
_cell.length_b   1.000
_cell.length_c   1.000
_cell.angle_alpha   90.00
_cell.angle_beta   90.00
_cell.angle_gamma   90.00
#
_symmetry.space_group_name_H-M   'P 1'
#
loop_
_entity.id
_entity.type
_entity.pdbx_description
1 polymer ?
#
loop_
_entity_poly.entity_id
_entity_poly.type
_entity_poly.pdbx_seq_one_letter_code
_entity_poly.pdbx_strand_id
1 'polypeptide(L)'
;MSGSSPLPAGRKAPSPQLGSANQARVDILSKGIENSCSLSDVVDGLSTDISEQDLDSLLVVYFKLSHLSQKQSTLSEEEEDSARRLVELLAKKITNEDDAGSKNSAQINEATLACLYILTSTWKITLSVDSLIQIAAFTNPSDPWVTDEASSLATAILSPENIASATAADVSTFITRSILQDYLRPIFSKATTRVTSSGRPTQFPDPDPSSHRQGVEPPAWKKHGFRIIPIFRWAVNAADAKLVANNWFLFAPVLLALVEDAESSTRQAGLEILATFIRNCPLRILQSTGIGTVFQEAIFPSLLYLPSLTPEEESVPLIDAAYQALLALAQRETDPRSPSRRKLLDKVFRDGVFTAYFHASEYISVVETLMKNTTAILDCLEVYSVKHLQNLLPMFSSVMTDPFIISRPTALLEAVKTLNACLRNCWPRISSEPKYTAEVIRIISICWLNLYDGELASRPSSRDLTLLTDELRRSADIMHALSKTEDSSQLSTDLVPILQKEPRLSKLFSWVPNGP
;
A
#
# COMPACT_ATOMS: atom_id res chain seq x y z
N MET A 1 27.59 -48.05 -17.81
CA MET A 1 28.24 -46.79 -18.26
C MET A 1 27.62 -45.66 -17.47
N SER A 2 28.32 -45.30 -16.40
CA SER A 2 28.00 -44.23 -15.46
C SER A 2 28.38 -42.88 -16.05
N GLY A 3 27.41 -41.98 -16.18
CA GLY A 3 27.64 -40.58 -16.51
C GLY A 3 27.12 -39.71 -15.37
N SER A 4 27.94 -39.52 -14.33
CA SER A 4 27.68 -38.57 -13.26
C SER A 4 28.04 -37.16 -13.76
N SER A 5 27.04 -36.31 -13.96
CA SER A 5 27.26 -34.87 -14.12
C SER A 5 27.57 -34.24 -12.76
N PRO A 6 28.59 -33.37 -12.65
CA PRO A 6 28.91 -32.71 -11.40
C PRO A 6 27.86 -31.65 -11.07
N LEU A 7 27.45 -31.61 -9.80
CA LEU A 7 26.70 -30.52 -9.19
C LEU A 7 27.42 -29.18 -9.44
N PRO A 8 26.71 -28.10 -9.82
CA PRO A 8 27.34 -26.80 -9.95
C PRO A 8 27.75 -26.30 -8.56
N ALA A 9 29.03 -25.90 -8.48
CA ALA A 9 29.65 -25.27 -7.32
C ALA A 9 28.81 -24.07 -6.81
N GLY A 10 28.83 -23.89 -5.49
CA GLY A 10 27.99 -22.97 -4.75
C GLY A 10 27.85 -21.58 -5.37
N ARG A 11 26.61 -21.09 -5.43
CA ARG A 11 26.33 -19.68 -5.65
C ARG A 11 27.09 -18.89 -4.58
N LYS A 12 28.11 -18.13 -4.99
CA LYS A 12 28.66 -17.04 -4.17
C LYS A 12 27.47 -16.15 -3.78
N ALA A 13 27.30 -15.90 -2.48
CA ALA A 13 26.35 -14.89 -2.01
C ALA A 13 26.64 -13.58 -2.75
N PRO A 14 25.61 -12.84 -3.21
CA PRO A 14 25.85 -11.55 -3.85
C PRO A 14 26.62 -10.67 -2.88
N SER A 15 27.76 -10.13 -3.33
CA SER A 15 28.47 -9.07 -2.62
C SER A 15 27.47 -7.95 -2.31
N PRO A 16 27.44 -7.38 -1.09
CA PRO A 16 26.52 -6.31 -0.77
C PRO A 16 26.74 -5.18 -1.77
N GLN A 17 25.71 -4.83 -2.52
CA GLN A 17 25.77 -3.73 -3.47
C GLN A 17 25.27 -2.50 -2.74
N LEU A 18 26.16 -1.52 -2.55
CA LEU A 18 25.76 -0.17 -2.21
C LEU A 18 25.03 0.45 -3.41
N GLY A 19 24.15 1.40 -3.14
CA GLY A 19 23.52 2.21 -4.17
C GLY A 19 24.57 3.01 -4.94
N SER A 20 24.22 3.37 -6.19
CA SER A 20 25.15 4.03 -7.12
C SER A 20 25.90 5.25 -6.54
N ALA A 21 25.24 6.04 -5.71
CA ALA A 21 25.84 7.22 -5.07
C ALA A 21 26.91 6.85 -4.03
N ASN A 22 26.60 5.91 -3.13
CA ASN A 22 27.53 5.43 -2.13
C ASN A 22 28.70 4.67 -2.78
N GLN A 23 28.42 3.86 -3.80
CA GLN A 23 29.46 3.18 -4.57
C GLN A 23 30.43 4.17 -5.24
N ALA A 24 29.90 5.20 -5.91
CA ALA A 24 30.73 6.23 -6.52
C ALA A 24 31.59 6.98 -5.48
N ARG A 25 31.06 7.21 -4.27
CA ARG A 25 31.81 7.84 -3.19
C ARG A 25 32.91 6.93 -2.65
N VAL A 26 32.64 5.63 -2.49
CA VAL A 26 33.66 4.62 -2.12
C VAL A 26 34.79 4.55 -3.15
N ASP A 27 34.49 4.62 -4.45
CA ASP A 27 35.51 4.59 -5.52
C ASP A 27 36.45 5.81 -5.48
N ILE A 28 35.98 6.95 -4.93
CA ILE A 28 36.80 8.14 -4.72
C ILE A 28 37.67 7.96 -3.48
N LEU A 29 37.08 7.54 -2.36
CA LEU A 29 37.77 7.39 -1.08
C LEU A 29 38.84 6.27 -1.10
N SER A 30 38.57 5.18 -1.82
CA SER A 30 39.47 4.02 -1.90
C SER A 30 40.85 4.33 -2.50
N LYS A 31 40.98 5.41 -3.29
CA LYS A 31 42.25 5.82 -3.91
C LYS A 31 43.32 6.28 -2.92
N GLY A 32 42.94 6.59 -1.67
CA GLY A 32 43.83 7.09 -0.63
C GLY A 32 43.99 6.18 0.59
N ILE A 33 43.43 4.97 0.58
CA ILE A 33 43.40 4.08 1.76
C ILE A 33 44.43 2.95 1.60
N GLU A 34 45.23 2.71 2.63
CA GLU A 34 46.14 1.57 2.66
C GLU A 34 45.38 0.24 2.72
N ASN A 35 45.79 -0.74 1.91
CA ASN A 35 45.11 -2.04 1.75
C ASN A 35 45.34 -3.02 2.93
N SER A 36 46.25 -2.70 3.85
CA SER A 36 46.54 -3.48 5.05
C SER A 36 45.91 -2.80 6.26
N CYS A 37 44.84 -3.38 6.79
CA CYS A 37 44.15 -2.87 7.97
C CYS A 37 43.65 -4.07 8.77
N SER A 38 43.94 -4.12 10.07
CA SER A 38 43.37 -5.10 10.99
C SER A 38 41.95 -4.69 11.40
N LEU A 39 41.15 -5.61 11.96
CA LEU A 39 39.81 -5.26 12.43
C LEU A 39 39.85 -4.26 13.60
N SER A 40 40.87 -4.33 14.46
CA SER A 40 41.09 -3.36 15.53
C SER A 40 41.33 -1.94 14.99
N ASP A 41 42.11 -1.80 13.91
CA ASP A 41 42.33 -0.51 13.26
C ASP A 41 41.04 0.09 12.67
N VAL A 42 40.09 -0.77 12.24
CA VAL A 42 38.76 -0.35 11.76
C VAL A 42 37.92 0.17 12.91
N VAL A 43 37.93 -0.51 14.05
CA VAL A 43 37.19 -0.14 15.26
C VAL A 43 37.71 1.17 15.86
N ASP A 44 39.02 1.32 15.93
CA ASP A 44 39.66 2.51 16.49
C ASP A 44 39.36 3.74 15.64
N GLY A 45 39.43 3.64 14.31
CA GLY A 45 39.05 4.74 13.41
C GLY A 45 37.60 5.18 13.58
N LEU A 46 36.66 4.24 13.74
CA LEU A 46 35.24 4.57 13.96
C LEU A 46 34.97 5.12 15.37
N SER A 47 35.84 4.82 16.35
CA SER A 47 35.75 5.33 17.72
C SER A 47 36.34 6.74 17.88
N THR A 48 37.35 7.09 17.07
CA THR A 48 37.97 8.43 17.08
C THR A 48 37.21 9.47 16.25
N ASP A 49 36.55 9.04 15.17
CA ASP A 49 35.86 9.92 14.21
C ASP A 49 34.35 10.08 14.49
N ILE A 50 33.93 10.01 15.76
CA ILE A 50 32.52 10.24 16.15
C ILE A 50 32.24 11.76 16.15
N SER A 51 32.32 12.36 14.97
CA SER A 51 31.50 13.51 14.61
C SER A 51 30.20 12.95 14.01
N GLU A 52 29.06 13.48 14.42
CA GLU A 52 27.74 12.84 14.31
C GLU A 52 27.22 12.60 12.88
N GLN A 53 27.97 12.92 11.81
CA GLN A 53 27.43 12.96 10.43
C GLN A 53 28.36 12.46 9.31
N ASP A 54 29.49 11.81 9.60
CA ASP A 54 30.47 11.47 8.55
C ASP A 54 30.15 10.16 7.79
N LEU A 55 29.34 10.29 6.74
CA LEU A 55 29.12 9.26 5.71
C LEU A 55 30.44 8.68 5.20
N ASP A 56 31.44 9.54 4.96
CA ASP A 56 32.75 9.12 4.46
C ASP A 56 33.45 8.13 5.40
N SER A 57 33.39 8.35 6.72
CA SER A 57 33.98 7.43 7.71
C SER A 57 33.32 6.06 7.67
N LEU A 58 31.99 6.00 7.52
CA LEU A 58 31.26 4.75 7.35
C LEU A 58 31.61 4.03 6.05
N LEU A 59 31.77 4.78 4.95
CA LEU A 59 32.15 4.21 3.66
C LEU A 59 33.60 3.70 3.65
N VAL A 60 34.51 4.35 4.38
CA VAL A 60 35.87 3.85 4.63
C VAL A 60 35.82 2.54 5.41
N VAL A 61 35.00 2.46 6.46
CA VAL A 61 34.82 1.21 7.22
C VAL A 61 34.21 0.11 6.35
N TYR A 62 33.17 0.42 5.57
CA TYR A 62 32.60 -0.52 4.61
C TYR A 62 33.66 -1.06 3.64
N PHE A 63 34.48 -0.18 3.05
CA PHE A 63 35.53 -0.58 2.12
C PHE A 63 36.54 -1.53 2.78
N LYS A 64 37.02 -1.19 3.99
CA LYS A 64 37.95 -2.03 4.76
C LYS A 64 37.35 -3.38 5.12
N LEU A 65 36.10 -3.40 5.61
CA LEU A 65 35.37 -4.63 5.93
C LEU A 65 35.15 -5.51 4.70
N SER A 66 34.77 -4.92 3.57
CA SER A 66 34.59 -5.64 2.30
C SER A 66 35.88 -6.31 1.86
N HIS A 67 37.01 -5.60 1.91
CA HIS A 67 38.31 -6.17 1.57
C HIS A 67 38.75 -7.27 2.55
N LEU A 68 38.51 -7.11 3.85
CA LEU A 68 38.78 -8.14 4.85
C LEU A 68 37.92 -9.39 4.63
N SER A 69 36.62 -9.21 4.35
CA SER A 69 35.69 -10.32 4.10
C SER A 69 36.08 -11.18 2.88
N GLN A 70 36.76 -10.59 1.90
CA GLN A 70 37.28 -11.32 0.74
C GLN A 70 38.56 -12.11 1.05
N LYS A 71 39.35 -11.69 2.04
CA LYS A 71 40.61 -12.31 2.44
C LYS A 71 40.42 -13.41 3.49
N GLN A 72 39.51 -13.23 4.44
CA GLN A 72 39.32 -14.15 5.56
C GLN A 72 37.85 -14.45 5.84
N SER A 73 37.52 -15.73 5.95
CA SER A 73 36.19 -16.22 6.30
C SER A 73 35.99 -16.49 7.79
N THR A 74 37.07 -16.46 8.59
CA THR A 74 37.06 -16.71 10.04
C THR A 74 37.88 -15.63 10.74
N LEU A 75 37.48 -15.27 11.96
CA LEU A 75 38.17 -14.28 12.80
C LEU A 75 38.90 -14.97 13.95
N SER A 76 39.99 -14.37 14.43
CA SER A 76 40.61 -14.71 15.72
C SER A 76 39.76 -14.20 16.89
N GLU A 77 40.01 -14.67 18.13
CA GLU A 77 39.25 -14.23 19.31
C GLU A 77 39.31 -12.69 19.52
N GLU A 78 40.49 -12.09 19.34
CA GLU A 78 40.68 -10.63 19.47
C GLU A 78 39.93 -9.86 18.37
N GLU A 79 39.86 -10.41 17.16
CA GLU A 79 39.09 -9.84 16.05
C GLU A 79 37.58 -10.02 16.26
N GLU A 80 37.12 -11.14 16.84
CA GLU A 80 35.71 -11.32 17.19
C GLU A 80 35.25 -10.27 18.20
N ASP A 81 36.05 -9.98 19.22
CA ASP A 81 35.73 -8.94 20.21
C ASP A 81 35.72 -7.54 19.58
N SER A 82 36.65 -7.28 18.67
CA SER A 82 36.65 -6.07 17.85
C SER A 82 35.39 -5.98 16.97
N ALA A 83 34.96 -7.09 16.38
CA ALA A 83 33.75 -7.15 15.55
C ALA A 83 32.49 -6.89 16.36
N ARG A 84 32.38 -7.47 17.56
CA ARG A 84 31.27 -7.21 18.50
C ARG A 84 31.21 -5.74 18.89
N ARG A 85 32.35 -5.13 19.21
CA ARG A 85 32.42 -3.70 19.53
C ARG A 85 32.02 -2.83 18.33
N LEU A 86 32.42 -3.21 17.11
CA LEU A 86 32.00 -2.51 15.90
C LEU A 86 30.48 -2.60 15.68
N VAL A 87 29.90 -3.78 15.87
CA VAL A 87 28.44 -3.98 15.80
C VAL A 87 27.72 -3.06 16.78
N GLU A 88 28.19 -2.94 18.03
CA GLU A 88 27.57 -2.05 19.03
C GLU A 88 27.62 -0.58 18.62
N LEU A 89 28.74 -0.11 18.05
CA LEU A 89 28.88 1.26 17.57
C LEU A 89 27.97 1.54 16.37
N LEU A 90 27.92 0.62 15.40
CA LEU A 90 27.06 0.73 14.22
C LEU A 90 25.58 0.66 14.60
N ALA A 91 25.21 -0.22 15.54
CA ALA A 91 23.84 -0.32 16.05
C ALA A 91 23.40 0.99 16.73
N LYS A 92 24.25 1.61 17.54
CA LYS A 92 23.97 2.92 18.16
C LYS A 92 23.73 4.01 17.12
N LYS A 93 24.46 3.99 16.00
CA LYS A 93 24.21 4.93 14.89
C LYS A 93 22.83 4.73 14.25
N ILE A 94 22.39 3.49 14.07
CA ILE A 94 21.04 3.19 13.58
C ILE A 94 19.96 3.70 14.54
N THR A 95 20.23 3.75 15.84
CA THR A 95 19.27 4.18 16.87
C THR A 95 19.17 5.69 17.06
N ASN A 96 20.18 6.49 16.68
CA ASN A 96 20.16 7.95 16.87
C ASN A 96 19.03 8.60 16.04
N GLU A 97 18.30 9.54 16.65
CA GLU A 97 17.03 10.08 16.13
C GLU A 97 17.20 11.36 15.28
N ASP A 98 18.41 11.88 15.14
CA ASP A 98 18.59 13.32 14.92
C ASP A 98 18.37 13.87 13.50
N ASP A 99 18.02 13.10 12.47
CA ASP A 99 17.70 13.71 11.16
C ASP A 99 16.91 12.81 10.18
N ALA A 100 15.73 12.35 10.60
CA ALA A 100 14.84 11.56 9.74
C ALA A 100 14.25 12.41 8.60
N GLY A 101 14.97 12.51 7.47
CA GLY A 101 14.46 13.17 6.27
C GLY A 101 15.52 13.80 5.36
N SER A 102 16.77 13.95 5.81
CA SER A 102 17.86 14.41 4.95
C SER A 102 18.30 13.28 4.00
N LYS A 103 18.61 13.59 2.72
CA LYS A 103 19.20 12.62 1.78
C LYS A 103 20.47 11.96 2.33
N ASN A 104 21.21 12.70 3.15
CA ASN A 104 22.41 12.21 3.81
C ASN A 104 22.09 11.09 4.81
N SER A 105 20.94 11.17 5.50
CA SER A 105 20.48 10.14 6.45
C SER A 105 20.26 8.79 5.76
N ALA A 106 19.64 8.75 4.58
CA ALA A 106 19.37 7.51 3.86
C ALA A 106 20.66 6.80 3.41
N GLN A 107 21.64 7.58 2.92
CA GLN A 107 22.96 7.08 2.52
C GLN A 107 23.77 6.57 3.72
N ILE A 108 23.70 7.26 4.86
CA ILE A 108 24.32 6.83 6.12
C ILE A 108 23.72 5.52 6.61
N ASN A 109 22.38 5.39 6.58
CA ASN A 109 21.68 4.17 6.96
C ASN A 109 22.07 2.99 6.07
N GLU A 110 22.14 3.22 4.75
CA GLU A 110 22.59 2.21 3.79
C GLU A 110 24.01 1.75 4.07
N ALA A 111 24.97 2.67 4.24
CA ALA A 111 26.36 2.35 4.54
C ALA A 111 26.48 1.57 5.86
N THR A 112 25.71 1.96 6.88
CA THR A 112 25.70 1.30 8.19
C THR A 112 25.15 -0.13 8.09
N LEU A 113 24.03 -0.31 7.39
CA LEU A 113 23.44 -1.63 7.13
C LEU A 113 24.36 -2.51 6.27
N ALA A 114 25.09 -1.95 5.32
CA ALA A 114 26.04 -2.69 4.51
C ALA A 114 27.20 -3.24 5.36
N CYS A 115 27.73 -2.45 6.29
CA CYS A 115 28.73 -2.90 7.27
C CYS A 115 28.17 -4.03 8.16
N LEU A 116 26.98 -3.84 8.74
CA LEU A 116 26.33 -4.85 9.57
C LEU A 116 26.04 -6.14 8.80
N TYR A 117 25.65 -6.03 7.53
CA TYR A 117 25.44 -7.19 6.67
C TYR A 117 26.73 -7.96 6.46
N ILE A 118 27.88 -7.32 6.22
CA ILE A 118 29.17 -8.03 6.09
C ILE A 118 29.50 -8.79 7.38
N LEU A 119 29.37 -8.12 8.54
CA LEU A 119 29.67 -8.69 9.86
C LEU A 119 28.79 -9.91 10.17
N THR A 120 27.50 -9.82 9.88
CA THR A 120 26.51 -10.89 10.15
C THR A 120 26.55 -12.01 9.12
N SER A 121 26.75 -11.71 7.83
CA SER A 121 26.72 -12.72 6.76
C SER A 121 28.04 -13.49 6.64
N THR A 122 29.18 -12.79 6.75
CA THR A 122 30.51 -13.37 6.54
C THR A 122 31.03 -14.06 7.79
N TRP A 123 31.02 -13.35 8.92
CA TRP A 123 31.61 -13.84 10.17
C TRP A 123 30.58 -14.24 11.22
N LYS A 124 29.28 -14.22 10.88
CA LYS A 124 28.19 -14.70 11.74
C LYS A 124 28.17 -14.03 13.13
N ILE A 125 28.62 -12.77 13.20
CA ILE A 125 28.56 -11.97 14.43
C ILE A 125 27.10 -11.74 14.80
N THR A 126 26.75 -12.02 16.05
CA THR A 126 25.39 -11.92 16.56
C THR A 126 25.01 -10.47 16.85
N LEU A 127 23.86 -10.03 16.34
CA LEU A 127 23.27 -8.73 16.68
C LEU A 127 22.47 -8.83 17.98
N SER A 128 22.33 -7.70 18.69
CA SER A 128 21.41 -7.63 19.83
C SER A 128 19.95 -7.63 19.36
N VAL A 129 19.03 -8.05 20.24
CA VAL A 129 17.59 -8.04 19.96
C VAL A 129 17.10 -6.63 19.66
N ASP A 130 17.57 -5.62 20.40
CA ASP A 130 17.21 -4.22 20.15
C ASP A 130 17.67 -3.75 18.77
N SER A 131 18.89 -4.09 18.37
CA SER A 131 19.41 -3.77 17.03
C SER A 131 18.53 -4.38 15.93
N LEU A 132 18.10 -5.64 16.08
CA LEU A 132 17.19 -6.27 15.12
C LEU A 132 15.83 -5.55 15.06
N ILE A 133 15.27 -5.14 16.21
CA ILE A 133 14.03 -4.36 16.26
C ILE A 133 14.20 -3.05 15.48
N GLN A 134 15.30 -2.32 15.70
CA GLN A 134 15.54 -1.05 15.01
C GLN A 134 15.78 -1.23 13.51
N ILE A 135 16.47 -2.29 13.09
CA ILE A 135 16.71 -2.63 11.67
C ILE A 135 15.40 -2.91 10.92
N ALA A 136 14.35 -3.41 11.60
CA ALA A 136 13.04 -3.61 10.99
C ALA A 136 12.44 -2.32 10.40
N ALA A 137 12.84 -1.15 10.92
CA ALA A 137 12.40 0.15 10.42
C ALA A 137 12.95 0.54 9.05
N PHE A 138 13.89 -0.24 8.50
CA PHE A 138 14.56 0.05 7.24
C PHE A 138 14.16 -0.92 6.13
N THR A 139 13.08 -1.68 6.28
CA THR A 139 12.69 -2.75 5.36
C THR A 139 11.73 -2.32 4.24
N ASN A 140 11.34 -1.04 4.19
CA ASN A 140 10.45 -0.51 3.16
C ASN A 140 11.14 0.63 2.39
N PRO A 141 11.39 0.47 1.07
CA PRO A 141 12.03 1.51 0.26
C PRO A 141 11.14 2.74 0.02
N SER A 142 9.84 2.68 0.34
CA SER A 142 8.95 3.83 0.25
C SER A 142 9.15 4.85 1.38
N ASP A 143 9.88 4.47 2.44
CA ASP A 143 10.11 5.36 3.57
C ASP A 143 11.26 6.36 3.25
N PRO A 144 11.12 7.68 3.53
CA PRO A 144 12.06 8.70 3.06
C PRO A 144 13.54 8.54 3.47
N TRP A 145 13.80 7.81 4.56
CA TRP A 145 15.15 7.57 5.11
C TRP A 145 15.75 6.22 4.67
N VAL A 146 15.13 5.52 3.71
CA VAL A 146 15.51 4.17 3.27
C VAL A 146 15.77 4.17 1.76
N THR A 147 16.93 3.66 1.35
CA THR A 147 17.23 3.37 -0.08
C THR A 147 16.79 1.94 -0.44
N ASP A 148 16.66 1.64 -1.74
CA ASP A 148 16.33 0.29 -2.21
C ASP A 148 17.36 -0.76 -1.73
N GLU A 149 18.64 -0.38 -1.73
CA GLU A 149 19.73 -1.20 -1.24
C GLU A 149 19.68 -1.36 0.29
N ALA A 150 19.41 -0.29 1.04
CA ALA A 150 19.22 -0.36 2.49
C ALA A 150 18.08 -1.32 2.87
N SER A 151 16.96 -1.26 2.15
CA SER A 151 15.81 -2.17 2.32
C SER A 151 16.18 -3.64 2.09
N SER A 152 16.93 -3.88 1.00
CA SER A 152 17.40 -5.22 0.67
C SER A 152 18.36 -5.77 1.73
N LEU A 153 19.28 -4.93 2.22
CA LEU A 153 20.23 -5.27 3.28
C LEU A 153 19.54 -5.52 4.62
N ALA A 154 18.62 -4.65 5.04
CA ALA A 154 17.85 -4.81 6.27
C ALA A 154 17.04 -6.11 6.27
N THR A 155 16.39 -6.42 5.13
CA THR A 155 15.64 -7.67 4.95
C THR A 155 16.55 -8.89 5.04
N ALA A 156 17.75 -8.83 4.46
CA ALA A 156 18.73 -9.92 4.53
C ALA A 156 19.31 -10.11 5.94
N ILE A 157 19.54 -9.01 6.68
CA ILE A 157 19.97 -9.05 8.09
C ILE A 157 18.89 -9.69 8.96
N LEU A 158 17.61 -9.39 8.71
CA LEU A 158 16.46 -9.97 9.42
C LEU A 158 16.10 -11.41 8.98
N SER A 159 17.09 -12.16 8.48
CA SER A 159 16.91 -13.56 8.13
C SER A 159 16.55 -14.41 9.37
N PRO A 160 15.81 -15.53 9.19
CA PRO A 160 15.48 -16.44 10.30
C PRO A 160 16.70 -16.96 11.06
N GLU A 161 17.84 -17.14 10.39
CA GLU A 161 19.10 -17.58 11.01
C GLU A 161 19.64 -16.53 11.99
N ASN A 162 19.69 -15.27 11.58
CA ASN A 162 20.20 -14.18 12.43
C ASN A 162 19.26 -13.92 13.61
N ILE A 163 17.95 -13.99 13.39
CA ILE A 163 16.94 -13.85 14.46
C ILE A 163 17.09 -15.00 15.47
N ALA A 164 17.23 -16.24 15.01
CA ALA A 164 17.42 -17.39 15.87
C ALA A 164 18.73 -17.32 16.68
N SER A 165 19.80 -16.84 16.05
CA SER A 165 21.10 -16.65 16.70
C SER A 165 21.03 -15.60 17.82
N ALA A 166 20.33 -14.49 17.60
CA ALA A 166 20.22 -13.40 18.57
C ALA A 166 19.22 -13.68 19.71
N THR A 167 18.11 -14.36 19.42
CA THR A 167 16.98 -14.51 20.37
C THR A 167 16.85 -15.90 20.97
N ALA A 168 17.60 -16.89 20.46
CA ALA A 168 17.37 -18.31 20.68
C ALA A 168 15.92 -18.75 20.37
N ALA A 169 15.23 -18.02 19.48
CA ALA A 169 13.83 -18.24 19.15
C ALA A 169 13.54 -18.01 17.66
N ASP A 170 12.38 -18.47 17.20
CA ASP A 170 11.96 -18.29 15.82
C ASP A 170 11.43 -16.87 15.54
N VAL A 171 11.22 -16.56 14.27
CA VAL A 171 10.65 -15.27 13.83
C VAL A 171 9.30 -15.00 14.51
N SER A 172 8.49 -16.03 14.73
CA SER A 172 7.18 -15.88 15.38
C SER A 172 7.31 -15.38 16.81
N THR A 173 8.25 -15.94 17.56
CA THR A 173 8.53 -15.54 18.95
C THR A 173 9.16 -14.15 18.99
N PHE A 174 10.06 -13.83 18.06
CA PHE A 174 10.63 -12.49 17.95
C PHE A 174 9.55 -11.42 17.71
N ILE A 175 8.62 -11.67 16.78
CA ILE A 175 7.48 -10.77 16.55
C ILE A 175 6.62 -10.65 17.80
N THR A 176 6.17 -11.78 18.37
CA THR A 176 5.14 -11.75 19.43
C THR A 176 5.68 -11.27 20.77
N ARG A 177 6.88 -11.69 21.16
CA ARG A 177 7.48 -11.36 22.45
C ARG A 177 8.30 -10.06 22.34
N SER A 178 9.34 -10.05 21.51
CA SER A 178 10.27 -8.92 21.47
C SER A 178 9.66 -7.65 20.89
N ILE A 179 8.96 -7.74 19.75
CA ILE A 179 8.35 -6.55 19.11
C ILE A 179 7.03 -6.18 19.77
N LEU A 180 6.03 -7.06 19.74
CA LEU A 180 4.67 -6.67 20.14
C LEU A 180 4.53 -6.50 21.65
N GLN A 181 5.08 -7.42 22.46
CA GLN A 181 4.90 -7.39 23.91
C GLN A 181 5.92 -6.52 24.64
N ASP A 182 7.20 -6.70 24.34
CA ASP A 182 8.28 -6.04 25.11
C ASP A 182 8.52 -4.61 24.61
N TYR A 183 8.43 -4.36 23.29
CA TYR A 183 8.69 -3.04 22.71
C TYR A 183 7.43 -2.19 22.48
N LEU A 184 6.47 -2.64 21.67
CA LEU A 184 5.33 -1.81 21.25
C LEU A 184 4.23 -1.69 22.31
N ARG A 185 3.91 -2.74 23.07
CA ARG A 185 2.81 -2.69 24.04
C ARG A 185 2.99 -1.61 25.12
N PRO A 186 4.17 -1.40 25.73
CA PRO A 186 4.37 -0.29 26.66
C PRO A 186 4.09 1.07 26.01
N ILE A 187 4.54 1.24 24.77
CA ILE A 187 4.40 2.46 23.96
C ILE A 187 2.92 2.76 23.63
N PHE A 188 2.12 1.73 23.34
CA PHE A 188 0.70 1.85 22.94
C PHE A 188 -0.32 1.60 24.06
N SER A 189 0.12 1.47 25.31
CA SER A 189 -0.71 1.02 26.45
C SER A 189 -2.00 1.83 26.72
N LYS A 190 -2.15 3.04 26.16
CA LYS A 190 -3.35 3.90 26.27
C LYS A 190 -3.82 4.50 24.94
N ALA A 191 -3.49 3.88 23.81
CA ALA A 191 -3.65 4.53 22.51
C ALA A 191 -5.06 4.41 21.88
N THR A 192 -5.90 3.47 22.31
CA THR A 192 -7.28 3.29 21.82
C THR A 192 -8.21 2.79 22.92
N THR A 193 -9.50 3.15 22.84
CA THR A 193 -10.56 2.72 23.78
C THR A 193 -11.44 1.59 23.23
N ARG A 194 -11.35 1.29 21.92
CA ARG A 194 -12.16 0.24 21.26
C ARG A 194 -11.79 -1.17 21.67
N VAL A 195 -10.57 -1.35 22.18
CA VAL A 195 -10.10 -2.63 22.71
C VAL A 195 -9.59 -2.47 24.13
N THR A 196 -9.80 -3.52 24.91
CA THR A 196 -9.22 -3.69 26.25
C THR A 196 -7.69 -3.74 26.18
N SER A 197 -7.02 -3.62 27.33
CA SER A 197 -5.57 -3.79 27.44
C SER A 197 -5.06 -5.17 27.00
N SER A 198 -5.96 -6.15 26.82
CA SER A 198 -5.69 -7.45 26.22
C SER A 198 -6.00 -7.53 24.72
N GLY A 199 -6.34 -6.42 24.06
CA GLY A 199 -6.63 -6.34 22.62
C GLY A 199 -7.97 -6.90 22.17
N ARG A 200 -8.84 -7.28 23.12
CA ARG A 200 -10.20 -7.75 22.82
C ARG A 200 -11.16 -6.57 22.70
N PRO A 201 -12.17 -6.62 21.82
CA PRO A 201 -13.19 -5.58 21.71
C PRO A 201 -13.79 -5.21 23.07
N THR A 202 -13.88 -3.91 23.34
CA THR A 202 -14.46 -3.37 24.58
C THR A 202 -15.99 -3.43 24.50
N GLN A 203 -16.66 -3.85 25.58
CA GLN A 203 -18.13 -3.88 25.65
C GLN A 203 -18.77 -2.49 25.73
N PHE A 204 -18.03 -1.51 26.23
CA PHE A 204 -18.42 -0.11 26.35
C PHE A 204 -17.39 0.78 25.64
N PRO A 205 -17.41 0.85 24.30
CA PRO A 205 -16.57 1.80 23.58
C PRO A 205 -17.09 3.22 23.81
N ASP A 206 -16.18 4.16 24.08
CA ASP A 206 -16.53 5.58 24.19
C ASP A 206 -17.05 6.08 22.83
N PRO A 207 -18.22 6.74 22.78
CA PRO A 207 -18.87 7.11 21.52
C PRO A 207 -18.14 8.20 20.73
N ASP A 208 -17.19 8.92 21.34
CA ASP A 208 -16.44 10.00 20.68
C ASP A 208 -14.96 10.07 21.13
N PRO A 209 -14.07 9.21 20.58
CA PRO A 209 -12.64 9.26 20.85
C PRO A 209 -11.96 10.52 20.27
N SER A 210 -12.64 11.26 19.39
CA SER A 210 -12.17 12.50 18.77
C SER A 210 -12.42 13.74 19.65
N SER A 211 -13.50 13.77 20.44
CA SER A 211 -13.81 14.91 21.32
C SER A 211 -12.74 15.19 22.37
N HIS A 212 -11.95 14.19 22.74
CA HIS A 212 -10.87 14.31 23.73
C HIS A 212 -9.53 14.73 23.13
N ARG A 213 -9.44 15.01 21.81
CA ARG A 213 -8.18 15.33 21.13
C ARG A 213 -8.00 16.81 20.78
N GLN A 214 -9.01 17.66 20.97
CA GLN A 214 -8.85 19.10 20.84
C GLN A 214 -8.11 19.64 22.09
N GLY A 215 -6.79 19.82 21.99
CA GLY A 215 -5.95 20.45 23.00
C GLY A 215 -5.11 19.52 23.88
N VAL A 216 -5.06 18.21 23.60
CA VAL A 216 -4.29 17.22 24.36
C VAL A 216 -2.95 16.97 23.69
N GLU A 217 -1.88 16.86 24.48
CA GLU A 217 -0.54 16.48 24.01
C GLU A 217 -0.59 15.34 22.99
N PRO A 218 0.32 15.33 21.99
CA PRO A 218 0.38 14.24 21.03
C PRO A 218 0.49 12.89 21.77
N PRO A 219 -0.13 11.82 21.22
CA PRO A 219 -0.08 10.50 21.83
C PRO A 219 1.35 10.12 22.22
N ALA A 220 1.55 9.54 23.40
CA ALA A 220 2.88 9.24 23.93
C ALA A 220 3.76 8.46 22.95
N TRP A 221 3.16 7.58 22.14
CA TRP A 221 3.85 6.80 21.12
C TRP A 221 4.51 7.65 20.03
N LYS A 222 4.00 8.85 19.71
CA LYS A 222 4.63 9.76 18.75
C LYS A 222 5.94 10.36 19.26
N LYS A 223 6.16 10.36 20.58
CA LYS A 223 7.43 10.79 21.20
C LYS A 223 8.55 9.75 21.05
N HIS A 224 8.24 8.53 20.59
CA HIS A 224 9.21 7.44 20.37
C HIS A 224 9.77 7.38 18.94
N GLY A 225 9.58 8.45 18.16
CA GLY A 225 10.22 8.62 16.85
C GLY A 225 9.51 7.95 15.68
N PHE A 226 10.09 8.16 14.49
CA PHE A 226 9.52 7.76 13.19
C PHE A 226 9.51 6.23 12.95
N ARG A 227 10.31 5.47 13.71
CA ARG A 227 10.56 4.03 13.49
C ARG A 227 9.38 3.13 13.88
N ILE A 228 8.50 3.62 14.75
CA ILE A 228 7.42 2.82 15.36
C ILE A 228 6.49 2.19 14.30
N ILE A 229 6.03 2.99 13.33
CA ILE A 229 5.13 2.52 12.27
C ILE A 229 5.83 1.51 11.34
N PRO A 230 7.04 1.80 10.79
CA PRO A 230 7.84 0.84 10.03
C PRO A 230 8.11 -0.50 10.74
N ILE A 231 8.48 -0.46 12.03
CA ILE A 231 8.72 -1.69 12.82
C ILE A 231 7.45 -2.53 12.89
N PHE A 232 6.32 -1.87 13.17
CA PHE A 232 5.03 -2.56 13.22
C PHE A 232 4.60 -3.09 11.85
N ARG A 233 4.84 -2.33 10.77
CA ARG A 233 4.60 -2.74 9.38
C ARG A 233 5.38 -4.01 9.05
N TRP A 234 6.68 -4.06 9.40
CA TRP A 234 7.49 -5.27 9.22
C TRP A 234 6.89 -6.47 9.97
N ALA A 235 6.51 -6.29 11.23
CA ALA A 235 5.92 -7.35 12.04
C ALA A 235 4.62 -7.91 11.43
N VAL A 236 3.78 -7.05 10.86
CA VAL A 236 2.55 -7.46 10.15
C VAL A 236 2.87 -8.18 8.84
N ASN A 237 3.84 -7.70 8.07
CA ASN A 237 4.23 -8.31 6.79
C ASN A 237 4.89 -9.70 6.99
N ALA A 238 5.68 -9.86 8.04
CA ALA A 238 6.34 -11.11 8.39
C ALA A 238 5.40 -12.14 9.08
N ALA A 239 4.24 -11.70 9.56
CA ALA A 239 3.28 -12.56 10.24
C ALA A 239 2.48 -13.43 9.26
N ASP A 240 2.60 -14.75 9.41
CA ASP A 240 1.77 -15.71 8.67
C ASP A 240 0.36 -15.85 9.27
N ALA A 241 -0.52 -16.55 8.56
CA ALA A 241 -1.89 -16.74 8.99
C ALA A 241 -2.01 -17.48 10.33
N LYS A 242 -1.06 -18.36 10.68
CA LYS A 242 -1.05 -19.11 11.95
C LYS A 242 -0.68 -18.20 13.12
N LEU A 243 0.35 -17.38 12.96
CA LEU A 243 0.76 -16.39 13.95
C LEU A 243 -0.37 -15.41 14.22
N VAL A 244 -0.99 -14.87 13.16
CA VAL A 244 -2.14 -13.97 13.30
C VAL A 244 -3.31 -14.67 13.99
N ALA A 245 -3.64 -15.91 13.61
CA ALA A 245 -4.73 -16.66 14.24
C ALA A 245 -4.57 -16.76 15.77
N ASN A 246 -3.35 -17.00 16.23
CA ASN A 246 -3.05 -17.23 17.64
C ASN A 246 -2.81 -15.94 18.43
N ASN A 247 -2.40 -14.85 17.76
CA ASN A 247 -1.89 -13.64 18.43
C ASN A 247 -2.51 -12.33 17.94
N TRP A 248 -3.61 -12.37 17.18
CA TRP A 248 -4.28 -11.17 16.61
C TRP A 248 -4.51 -10.05 17.63
N PHE A 249 -4.76 -10.41 18.89
CA PHE A 249 -5.03 -9.47 19.98
C PHE A 249 -3.82 -8.59 20.33
N LEU A 250 -2.59 -9.00 19.99
CA LEU A 250 -1.39 -8.18 20.16
C LEU A 250 -1.27 -7.10 19.08
N PHE A 251 -1.81 -7.35 17.88
CA PHE A 251 -1.78 -6.41 16.76
C PHE A 251 -2.91 -5.37 16.84
N ALA A 252 -4.09 -5.80 17.29
CA ALA A 252 -5.31 -4.98 17.26
C ALA A 252 -5.18 -3.59 17.91
N PRO A 253 -4.57 -3.43 19.12
CA PRO A 253 -4.42 -2.11 19.73
C PRO A 253 -3.60 -1.14 18.89
N VAL A 254 -2.49 -1.62 18.31
CA VAL A 254 -1.60 -0.78 17.48
C VAL A 254 -2.30 -0.43 16.17
N LEU A 255 -2.95 -1.40 15.51
CA LEU A 255 -3.72 -1.16 14.28
C LEU A 255 -4.80 -0.10 14.47
N LEU A 256 -5.59 -0.21 15.54
CA LEU A 256 -6.67 0.73 15.83
C LEU A 256 -6.11 2.11 16.20
N ALA A 257 -5.04 2.17 16.99
CA ALA A 257 -4.38 3.44 17.32
C ALA A 257 -3.93 4.21 16.06
N LEU A 258 -3.36 3.51 15.07
CA LEU A 258 -2.91 4.13 13.82
C LEU A 258 -4.09 4.54 12.93
N VAL A 259 -5.08 3.67 12.73
CA VAL A 259 -6.26 3.96 11.89
C VAL A 259 -7.13 5.07 12.48
N GLU A 260 -7.09 5.27 13.79
CA GLU A 260 -7.82 6.32 14.47
C GLU A 260 -6.99 7.60 14.68
N ASP A 261 -5.76 7.69 14.17
CA ASP A 261 -4.91 8.87 14.38
C ASP A 261 -5.50 10.14 13.75
N ALA A 262 -5.19 11.30 14.34
CA ALA A 262 -5.65 12.58 13.82
C ALA A 262 -4.90 13.02 12.56
N GLU A 263 -3.66 12.59 12.40
CA GLU A 263 -2.80 12.92 11.27
C GLU A 263 -3.09 12.01 10.07
N SER A 264 -3.36 12.60 8.91
CA SER A 264 -3.73 11.89 7.68
C SER A 264 -2.68 10.86 7.24
N SER A 265 -1.40 11.22 7.34
CA SER A 265 -0.26 10.35 6.95
C SER A 265 -0.17 9.08 7.82
N THR A 266 -0.27 9.25 9.15
CA THR A 266 -0.29 8.15 10.11
C THR A 266 -1.51 7.26 9.87
N ARG A 267 -2.68 7.87 9.67
CA ARG A 267 -3.93 7.17 9.41
C ARG A 267 -3.87 6.35 8.12
N GLN A 268 -3.35 6.93 7.05
CA GLN A 268 -3.13 6.24 5.79
C GLN A 268 -2.23 5.02 5.98
N ALA A 269 -1.06 5.18 6.62
CA ALA A 269 -0.16 4.07 6.91
C ALA A 269 -0.83 2.99 7.77
N GLY A 270 -1.63 3.39 8.77
CA GLY A 270 -2.43 2.48 9.58
C GLY A 270 -3.43 1.65 8.76
N LEU A 271 -4.12 2.27 7.81
CA LEU A 271 -5.08 1.61 6.92
C LEU A 271 -4.38 0.61 5.97
N GLU A 272 -3.22 0.99 5.42
CA GLU A 272 -2.42 0.11 4.56
C GLU A 272 -1.93 -1.14 5.33
N ILE A 273 -1.38 -0.94 6.54
CA ILE A 273 -0.94 -2.03 7.41
C ILE A 273 -2.14 -2.90 7.81
N LEU A 274 -3.28 -2.29 8.13
CA LEU A 274 -4.51 -3.02 8.45
C LEU A 274 -4.99 -3.87 7.28
N ALA A 275 -4.96 -3.35 6.05
CA ALA A 275 -5.33 -4.12 4.85
C ALA A 275 -4.45 -5.37 4.69
N THR A 276 -3.13 -5.26 4.93
CA THR A 276 -2.22 -6.41 4.90
C THR A 276 -2.51 -7.41 6.02
N PHE A 277 -2.73 -6.92 7.24
CA PHE A 277 -3.12 -7.76 8.38
C PHE A 277 -4.41 -8.55 8.09
N ILE A 278 -5.43 -7.89 7.52
CA ILE A 278 -6.72 -8.52 7.19
C ILE A 278 -6.53 -9.67 6.18
N ARG A 279 -5.69 -9.48 5.16
CA ARG A 279 -5.43 -10.52 4.13
C ARG A 279 -4.83 -11.79 4.76
N ASN A 280 -4.00 -11.65 5.78
CA ASN A 280 -3.41 -12.79 6.50
C ASN A 280 -4.30 -13.31 7.64
N CYS A 281 -5.26 -12.52 8.13
CA CYS A 281 -6.14 -12.89 9.22
C CYS A 281 -7.21 -13.91 8.79
N PRO A 282 -7.33 -15.10 9.44
CA PRO A 282 -8.35 -16.07 9.09
C PRO A 282 -9.77 -15.51 9.27
N LEU A 283 -10.68 -15.79 8.33
CA LEU A 283 -12.07 -15.33 8.36
C LEU A 283 -12.78 -15.65 9.69
N ARG A 284 -12.53 -16.85 10.24
CA ARG A 284 -13.08 -17.27 11.54
C ARG A 284 -12.75 -16.28 12.65
N ILE A 285 -11.53 -15.74 12.70
CA ILE A 285 -11.13 -14.77 13.73
C ILE A 285 -11.91 -13.49 13.56
N LEU A 286 -11.96 -12.94 12.34
CA LEU A 286 -12.69 -11.70 12.04
C LEU A 286 -14.17 -11.78 12.43
N GLN A 287 -14.81 -12.93 12.22
CA GLN A 287 -16.23 -13.15 12.52
C GLN A 287 -16.49 -13.52 13.99
N SER A 288 -15.77 -14.50 14.53
CA SER A 288 -16.06 -15.07 15.86
C SER A 288 -15.65 -14.17 17.03
N THR A 289 -14.63 -13.33 16.85
CA THR A 289 -14.15 -12.44 17.91
C THR A 289 -14.80 -11.06 17.86
N GLY A 290 -15.55 -10.75 16.79
CA GLY A 290 -16.09 -9.42 16.52
C GLY A 290 -15.05 -8.39 16.06
N ILE A 291 -13.76 -8.76 15.95
CA ILE A 291 -12.73 -7.78 15.56
C ILE A 291 -12.94 -7.23 14.14
N GLY A 292 -13.55 -8.03 13.25
CA GLY A 292 -13.87 -7.58 11.90
C GLY A 292 -14.85 -6.41 11.86
N THR A 293 -15.83 -6.34 12.77
CA THR A 293 -16.76 -5.21 12.84
C THR A 293 -16.11 -3.98 13.45
N VAL A 294 -15.25 -4.17 14.46
CA VAL A 294 -14.45 -3.08 15.05
C VAL A 294 -13.55 -2.43 14.00
N PHE A 295 -12.90 -3.23 13.14
CA PHE A 295 -12.12 -2.69 12.02
C PHE A 295 -12.99 -1.91 11.04
N GLN A 296 -14.16 -2.43 10.67
CA GLN A 296 -15.08 -1.69 9.79
C GLN A 296 -15.41 -0.31 10.39
N GLU A 297 -15.84 -0.28 11.65
CA GLU A 297 -16.21 0.97 12.35
C GLU A 297 -15.06 1.96 12.47
N ALA A 298 -13.83 1.49 12.63
CA ALA A 298 -12.64 2.34 12.66
C ALA A 298 -12.27 2.89 11.26
N ILE A 299 -12.51 2.13 10.19
CA ILE A 299 -12.15 2.54 8.82
C ILE A 299 -13.17 3.53 8.23
N PHE A 300 -14.48 3.32 8.43
CA PHE A 300 -15.53 4.11 7.77
C PHE A 300 -15.37 5.63 7.87
N PRO A 301 -15.00 6.22 9.02
CA PRO A 301 -14.78 7.67 9.13
C PRO A 301 -13.73 8.21 8.15
N SER A 302 -12.73 7.40 7.77
CA SER A 302 -11.66 7.81 6.85
C SER A 302 -12.16 8.06 5.42
N LEU A 303 -13.33 7.54 5.04
CA LEU A 303 -13.97 7.83 3.75
C LEU A 303 -14.51 9.26 3.64
N LEU A 304 -14.61 9.97 4.76
CA LEU A 304 -15.14 11.34 4.85
C LEU A 304 -14.06 12.39 5.05
N TYR A 305 -12.77 12.02 4.94
CA TYR A 305 -11.65 12.96 4.87
C TYR A 305 -11.61 13.56 3.46
N LEU A 306 -12.55 14.47 3.21
CA LEU A 306 -12.79 15.07 1.90
C LEU A 306 -12.11 16.45 1.78
N PRO A 307 -11.84 16.91 0.54
CA PRO A 307 -11.20 18.19 0.23
C PRO A 307 -11.78 19.45 0.91
N SER A 308 -13.03 19.40 1.38
CA SER A 308 -13.69 20.50 2.10
C SER A 308 -13.08 20.76 3.49
N LEU A 309 -12.45 19.75 4.10
CA LEU A 309 -11.83 19.84 5.44
C LEU A 309 -10.38 19.37 5.48
N THR A 310 -9.97 18.52 4.53
CA THR A 310 -8.63 17.93 4.43
C THR A 310 -8.07 18.28 3.06
N PRO A 311 -6.80 18.69 2.87
CA PRO A 311 -6.27 18.99 1.55
C PRO A 311 -6.46 17.84 0.54
N GLU A 312 -6.65 18.14 -0.74
CA GLU A 312 -6.89 17.12 -1.78
C GLU A 312 -5.74 16.09 -1.87
N GLU A 313 -4.50 16.57 -1.76
CA GLU A 313 -3.27 15.75 -1.76
C GLU A 313 -3.23 14.72 -0.62
N GLU A 314 -3.87 15.03 0.52
CA GLU A 314 -3.99 14.12 1.66
C GLU A 314 -5.26 13.25 1.58
N SER A 315 -6.35 13.82 1.08
CA SER A 315 -7.66 13.17 1.00
C SER A 315 -7.63 11.95 0.08
N VAL A 316 -7.09 12.12 -1.13
CA VAL A 316 -7.06 11.07 -2.16
C VAL A 316 -6.38 9.77 -1.69
N PRO A 317 -5.11 9.78 -1.24
CA PRO A 317 -4.44 8.56 -0.82
C PRO A 317 -5.09 7.93 0.43
N LEU A 318 -5.58 8.77 1.35
CA LEU A 318 -6.26 8.30 2.56
C LEU A 318 -7.58 7.58 2.24
N ILE A 319 -8.40 8.14 1.34
CA ILE A 319 -9.65 7.54 0.89
C ILE A 319 -9.38 6.24 0.12
N ASP A 320 -8.38 6.21 -0.76
CA ASP A 320 -8.01 4.98 -1.48
C ASP A 320 -7.60 3.89 -0.47
N ALA A 321 -6.74 4.19 0.50
CA ALA A 321 -6.33 3.25 1.54
C ALA A 321 -7.53 2.72 2.35
N ALA A 322 -8.51 3.58 2.66
CA ALA A 322 -9.72 3.18 3.37
C ALA A 322 -10.59 2.20 2.54
N TYR A 323 -10.80 2.48 1.25
CA TYR A 323 -11.49 1.54 0.36
C TYR A 323 -10.75 0.21 0.23
N GLN A 324 -9.42 0.23 0.07
CA GLN A 324 -8.62 -0.99 -0.01
C GLN A 324 -8.73 -1.85 1.26
N ALA A 325 -8.76 -1.23 2.44
CA ALA A 325 -8.96 -1.96 3.70
C ALA A 325 -10.37 -2.58 3.82
N LEU A 326 -11.42 -1.85 3.40
CA LEU A 326 -12.80 -2.37 3.40
C LEU A 326 -13.01 -3.48 2.37
N LEU A 327 -12.41 -3.34 1.17
CA LEU A 327 -12.40 -4.39 0.15
C LEU A 327 -11.64 -5.62 0.64
N ALA A 328 -10.50 -5.45 1.31
CA ALA A 328 -9.77 -6.55 1.93
C ALA A 328 -10.65 -7.31 2.93
N LEU A 329 -11.43 -6.63 3.77
CA LEU A 329 -12.40 -7.26 4.68
C LEU A 329 -13.49 -8.02 3.93
N ALA A 330 -14.09 -7.41 2.91
CA ALA A 330 -15.15 -8.03 2.13
C ALA A 330 -14.67 -9.28 1.38
N GLN A 331 -13.43 -9.27 0.88
CA GLN A 331 -12.81 -10.37 0.14
C GLN A 331 -12.35 -11.53 1.03
N ARG A 332 -12.29 -11.37 2.36
CA ARG A 332 -12.06 -12.51 3.27
C ARG A 332 -13.20 -13.51 3.24
N GLU A 333 -14.41 -13.03 2.97
CA GLU A 333 -15.56 -13.87 2.70
C GLU A 333 -15.61 -14.14 1.19
N THR A 334 -15.43 -15.42 0.82
CA THR A 334 -15.30 -15.81 -0.59
C THR A 334 -16.66 -16.09 -1.23
N ASP A 335 -17.69 -16.39 -0.45
CA ASP A 335 -19.04 -16.61 -0.99
C ASP A 335 -19.70 -15.26 -1.33
N PRO A 336 -20.00 -14.97 -2.61
CA PRO A 336 -20.68 -13.74 -3.01
C PRO A 336 -22.08 -13.62 -2.42
N ARG A 337 -22.71 -14.76 -2.05
CA ARG A 337 -24.06 -14.80 -1.45
C ARG A 337 -24.05 -14.50 0.04
N SER A 338 -22.87 -14.41 0.67
CA SER A 338 -22.78 -14.14 2.10
C SER A 338 -23.47 -12.82 2.47
N PRO A 339 -24.46 -12.83 3.40
CA PRO A 339 -25.16 -11.61 3.81
C PRO A 339 -24.24 -10.57 4.46
N SER A 340 -23.23 -11.00 5.22
CA SER A 340 -22.30 -10.10 5.92
C SER A 340 -21.43 -9.32 4.93
N ARG A 341 -20.86 -10.02 3.94
CA ARG A 341 -20.10 -9.44 2.83
C ARG A 341 -20.93 -8.42 2.05
N ARG A 342 -22.14 -8.82 1.65
CA ARG A 342 -23.06 -7.94 0.91
C ARG A 342 -23.44 -6.71 1.72
N LYS A 343 -23.79 -6.88 3.00
CA LYS A 343 -24.13 -5.77 3.90
C LYS A 343 -22.97 -4.77 4.03
N LEU A 344 -21.74 -5.26 4.13
CA LEU A 344 -20.55 -4.40 4.15
C LEU A 344 -20.43 -3.63 2.84
N LEU A 345 -20.38 -4.30 1.68
CA LEU A 345 -20.20 -3.64 0.38
C LEU A 345 -21.35 -2.66 0.06
N ASP A 346 -22.58 -2.98 0.45
CA ASP A 346 -23.72 -2.07 0.33
C ASP A 346 -23.55 -0.81 1.17
N LYS A 347 -22.97 -0.96 2.36
CA LYS A 347 -22.64 0.17 3.24
C LYS A 347 -21.52 1.01 2.63
N VAL A 348 -20.49 0.38 2.06
CA VAL A 348 -19.42 1.09 1.32
C VAL A 348 -20.00 1.90 0.16
N PHE A 349 -20.98 1.37 -0.57
CA PHE A 349 -21.67 2.12 -1.62
C PHE A 349 -22.41 3.34 -1.09
N ARG A 350 -23.28 3.15 -0.09
CA ARG A 350 -24.16 4.21 0.41
C ARG A 350 -23.41 5.26 1.19
N ASP A 351 -22.64 4.83 2.18
CA ASP A 351 -22.02 5.71 3.18
C ASP A 351 -20.61 6.13 2.77
N GLY A 352 -20.04 5.46 1.75
CA GLY A 352 -18.75 5.79 1.15
C GLY A 352 -18.90 6.45 -0.21
N VAL A 353 -19.17 5.67 -1.25
CA VAL A 353 -19.14 6.14 -2.65
C VAL A 353 -20.13 7.28 -2.89
N PHE A 354 -21.41 7.08 -2.58
CA PHE A 354 -22.44 8.08 -2.87
C PHE A 354 -22.31 9.31 -1.97
N THR A 355 -22.03 9.13 -0.68
CA THR A 355 -21.79 10.25 0.24
C THR A 355 -20.57 11.06 -0.16
N ALA A 356 -19.43 10.42 -0.44
CA ALA A 356 -18.22 11.11 -0.87
C ALA A 356 -18.42 11.83 -2.21
N TYR A 357 -19.08 11.19 -3.19
CA TYR A 357 -19.39 11.85 -4.45
C TYR A 357 -20.29 13.07 -4.26
N PHE A 358 -21.34 12.96 -3.44
CA PHE A 358 -22.25 14.07 -3.18
C PHE A 358 -21.55 15.30 -2.56
N HIS A 359 -20.53 15.08 -1.73
CA HIS A 359 -19.82 16.14 -1.02
C HIS A 359 -18.52 16.61 -1.69
N ALA A 360 -18.00 15.88 -2.69
CA ALA A 360 -16.71 16.17 -3.30
C ALA A 360 -16.70 15.96 -4.83
N SER A 361 -17.86 16.02 -5.48
CA SER A 361 -17.99 15.87 -6.95
C SER A 361 -17.21 16.90 -7.76
N GLU A 362 -16.93 18.06 -7.17
CA GLU A 362 -16.15 19.14 -7.75
C GLU A 362 -14.64 18.87 -7.76
N TYR A 363 -14.17 17.90 -6.96
CA TYR A 363 -12.76 17.52 -6.85
C TYR A 363 -12.45 16.32 -7.73
N ILE A 364 -11.76 16.58 -8.84
CA ILE A 364 -11.56 15.62 -9.93
C ILE A 364 -10.77 14.40 -9.47
N SER A 365 -9.71 14.62 -8.68
CA SER A 365 -8.84 13.53 -8.21
C SER A 365 -9.59 12.61 -7.25
N VAL A 366 -10.54 13.17 -6.48
CA VAL A 366 -11.46 12.39 -5.65
C VAL A 366 -12.43 11.60 -6.54
N VAL A 367 -13.05 12.23 -7.54
CA VAL A 367 -13.95 11.54 -8.48
C VAL A 367 -13.23 10.38 -9.19
N GLU A 368 -12.01 10.58 -9.66
CA GLU A 368 -11.17 9.53 -10.26
C GLU A 368 -10.98 8.35 -9.30
N THR A 369 -10.59 8.65 -8.06
CA THR A 369 -10.39 7.66 -6.99
C THR A 369 -11.68 6.92 -6.64
N LEU A 370 -12.81 7.63 -6.59
CA LEU A 370 -14.12 7.04 -6.34
C LEU A 370 -14.54 6.11 -7.47
N MET A 371 -14.32 6.47 -8.74
CA MET A 371 -14.63 5.62 -9.89
C MET A 371 -13.79 4.33 -9.88
N LYS A 372 -12.48 4.45 -9.70
CA LYS A 372 -11.57 3.30 -9.56
C LYS A 372 -12.04 2.33 -8.47
N ASN A 373 -12.36 2.85 -7.28
CA ASN A 373 -12.83 2.01 -6.17
C ASN A 373 -14.25 1.47 -6.39
N THR A 374 -15.13 2.24 -7.04
CA THR A 374 -16.48 1.79 -7.42
C THR A 374 -16.43 0.58 -8.35
N THR A 375 -15.49 0.56 -9.30
CA THR A 375 -15.27 -0.61 -10.16
C THR A 375 -14.98 -1.88 -9.34
N ALA A 376 -14.05 -1.78 -8.38
CA ALA A 376 -13.70 -2.91 -7.52
C ALA A 376 -14.86 -3.36 -6.63
N ILE A 377 -15.66 -2.42 -6.12
CA ILE A 377 -16.85 -2.74 -5.31
C ILE A 377 -17.94 -3.41 -6.15
N LEU A 378 -18.18 -2.95 -7.38
CA LEU A 378 -19.13 -3.56 -8.33
C LEU A 378 -18.74 -5.01 -8.63
N ASP A 379 -17.48 -5.24 -8.97
CA ASP A 379 -16.96 -6.59 -9.27
C ASP A 379 -17.01 -7.49 -8.02
N CYS A 380 -16.89 -6.92 -6.81
CA CYS A 380 -17.12 -7.69 -5.58
C CYS A 380 -18.61 -7.99 -5.35
N LEU A 381 -19.53 -7.05 -5.54
CA LEU A 381 -20.97 -7.27 -5.32
C LEU A 381 -21.63 -8.11 -6.41
N GLU A 382 -21.03 -8.16 -7.60
CA GLU A 382 -21.55 -8.87 -8.77
C GLU A 382 -23.01 -8.44 -9.06
N VAL A 383 -23.89 -9.40 -9.36
CA VAL A 383 -25.31 -9.19 -9.65
C VAL A 383 -26.06 -8.46 -8.53
N TYR A 384 -25.57 -8.49 -7.29
CA TYR A 384 -26.21 -7.77 -6.18
C TYR A 384 -26.05 -6.24 -6.29
N SER A 385 -25.24 -5.75 -7.22
CA SER A 385 -25.07 -4.33 -7.54
C SER A 385 -26.32 -3.69 -8.18
N VAL A 386 -27.23 -4.49 -8.76
CA VAL A 386 -28.42 -4.01 -9.51
C VAL A 386 -29.33 -3.04 -8.74
N LYS A 387 -29.34 -3.11 -7.40
CA LYS A 387 -30.14 -2.20 -6.56
C LYS A 387 -29.55 -0.79 -6.48
N HIS A 388 -28.25 -0.64 -6.74
CA HIS A 388 -27.54 0.64 -6.74
C HIS A 388 -27.60 1.34 -8.11
N LEU A 389 -28.06 0.64 -9.16
CA LEU A 389 -28.12 1.14 -10.54
C LEU A 389 -28.83 2.50 -10.68
N GLN A 390 -29.90 2.71 -9.91
CA GLN A 390 -30.67 3.95 -9.94
C GLN A 390 -29.86 5.18 -9.48
N ASN A 391 -28.87 4.99 -8.61
CA ASN A 391 -27.99 6.06 -8.13
C ASN A 391 -26.69 6.13 -8.95
N LEU A 392 -26.23 4.99 -9.47
CA LEU A 392 -25.02 4.90 -10.31
C LEU A 392 -25.18 5.62 -11.66
N LEU A 393 -26.31 5.45 -12.35
CA LEU A 393 -26.51 6.07 -13.67
C LEU A 393 -26.51 7.60 -13.65
N PRO A 394 -27.20 8.29 -12.70
CA PRO A 394 -27.08 9.74 -12.56
C PRO A 394 -25.64 10.20 -12.28
N MET A 395 -24.90 9.47 -11.45
CA MET A 395 -23.49 9.74 -11.16
C MET A 395 -22.63 9.63 -12.43
N PHE A 396 -22.79 8.55 -13.21
CA PHE A 396 -22.08 8.39 -14.49
C PHE A 396 -22.46 9.47 -15.49
N SER A 397 -23.75 9.81 -15.59
CA SER A 397 -24.16 10.90 -16.47
C SER A 397 -23.48 12.20 -16.08
N SER A 398 -23.50 12.57 -14.80
CA SER A 398 -22.91 13.84 -14.36
C SER A 398 -21.43 13.96 -14.69
N VAL A 399 -20.67 12.85 -14.62
CA VAL A 399 -19.24 12.84 -14.92
C VAL A 399 -18.96 12.73 -16.42
N MET A 400 -19.60 11.80 -17.11
CA MET A 400 -19.25 11.46 -18.50
C MET A 400 -19.87 12.40 -19.53
N THR A 401 -20.95 13.12 -19.19
CA THR A 401 -21.59 14.08 -20.11
C THR A 401 -21.18 15.52 -19.84
N ASP A 402 -20.27 15.79 -18.90
CA ASP A 402 -19.69 17.11 -18.68
C ASP A 402 -18.88 17.54 -19.92
N PRO A 403 -19.18 18.68 -20.58
CA PRO A 403 -18.45 19.15 -21.74
C PRO A 403 -16.97 19.43 -21.47
N PHE A 404 -16.57 19.69 -20.22
CA PHE A 404 -15.19 20.05 -19.86
C PHE A 404 -14.36 18.87 -19.33
N ILE A 405 -14.94 17.68 -19.19
CA ILE A 405 -14.25 16.51 -18.63
C ILE A 405 -13.09 16.04 -19.51
N ILE A 406 -13.05 16.42 -20.80
CA ILE A 406 -11.98 16.05 -21.72
C ILE A 406 -10.61 16.62 -21.33
N SER A 407 -10.59 17.71 -20.55
CA SER A 407 -9.34 18.24 -19.97
C SER A 407 -8.81 17.37 -18.82
N ARG A 408 -9.54 16.31 -18.45
CA ARG A 408 -9.26 15.40 -17.33
C ARG A 408 -9.39 13.92 -17.79
N PRO A 409 -8.53 13.47 -18.73
CA PRO A 409 -8.70 12.18 -19.39
C PRO A 409 -8.63 10.97 -18.46
N THR A 410 -7.89 11.05 -17.35
CA THR A 410 -7.75 9.96 -16.37
C THR A 410 -9.05 9.69 -15.63
N ALA A 411 -9.66 10.73 -15.06
CA ALA A 411 -10.95 10.64 -14.38
C ALA A 411 -12.07 10.14 -15.32
N LEU A 412 -12.10 10.63 -16.57
CA LEU A 412 -13.05 10.15 -17.58
C LEU A 412 -12.83 8.67 -17.89
N LEU A 413 -11.59 8.24 -18.07
CA LEU A 413 -11.26 6.84 -18.38
C LEU A 413 -11.71 5.92 -17.25
N GLU A 414 -11.46 6.28 -15.99
CA GLU A 414 -11.96 5.51 -14.85
C GLU A 414 -13.49 5.50 -14.77
N ALA A 415 -14.16 6.60 -15.12
CA ALA A 415 -15.62 6.63 -15.19
C ALA A 415 -16.18 5.67 -16.27
N VAL A 416 -15.59 5.63 -17.47
CA VAL A 416 -16.01 4.71 -18.55
C VAL A 416 -15.76 3.25 -18.15
N LYS A 417 -14.60 2.93 -17.55
CA LYS A 417 -14.30 1.59 -17.02
C LYS A 417 -15.32 1.18 -15.95
N THR A 418 -15.69 2.12 -15.08
CA THR A 418 -16.68 1.88 -14.03
C THR A 418 -18.07 1.65 -14.60
N LEU A 419 -18.45 2.41 -15.65
CA LEU A 419 -19.67 2.14 -16.40
C LEU A 419 -19.64 0.73 -16.99
N ASN A 420 -18.54 0.31 -17.61
CA ASN A 420 -18.41 -1.04 -18.17
C ASN A 420 -18.53 -2.14 -17.09
N ALA A 421 -17.92 -1.94 -15.92
CA ALA A 421 -18.13 -2.82 -14.77
C ALA A 421 -19.61 -2.83 -14.33
N CYS A 422 -20.28 -1.67 -14.32
CA CYS A 422 -21.70 -1.59 -14.02
C CYS A 422 -22.55 -2.34 -15.05
N LEU A 423 -22.27 -2.20 -16.35
CA LEU A 423 -22.98 -2.93 -17.40
C LEU A 423 -22.82 -4.45 -17.23
N ARG A 424 -21.59 -4.92 -16.96
CA ARG A 424 -21.32 -6.36 -16.73
C ARG A 424 -22.01 -6.92 -15.48
N ASN A 425 -22.08 -6.14 -14.40
CA ASN A 425 -22.62 -6.63 -13.13
C ASN A 425 -24.13 -6.39 -12.98
N CYS A 426 -24.67 -5.35 -13.64
CA CYS A 426 -26.08 -4.98 -13.54
C CYS A 426 -26.90 -5.36 -14.78
N TRP A 427 -26.32 -6.14 -15.71
CA TRP A 427 -26.95 -6.48 -16.99
C TRP A 427 -28.39 -7.00 -16.89
N PRO A 428 -28.79 -7.86 -15.91
CA PRO A 428 -30.15 -8.42 -15.91
C PRO A 428 -31.22 -7.36 -15.74
N ARG A 429 -30.89 -6.25 -15.06
CA ARG A 429 -31.81 -5.13 -14.85
C ARG A 429 -31.76 -4.14 -16.01
N ILE A 430 -30.57 -3.93 -16.57
CA ILE A 430 -30.37 -3.01 -17.71
C ILE A 430 -31.09 -3.51 -18.95
N SER A 431 -31.04 -4.82 -19.24
CA SER A 431 -31.74 -5.43 -20.37
C SER A 431 -33.26 -5.35 -20.17
N SER A 432 -33.75 -5.73 -18.98
CA SER A 432 -35.19 -5.80 -18.70
C SER A 432 -35.93 -4.46 -18.68
N GLU A 433 -35.24 -3.33 -18.43
CA GLU A 433 -35.86 -2.01 -18.28
C GLU A 433 -35.35 -1.03 -19.38
N PRO A 434 -36.16 -0.72 -20.41
CA PRO A 434 -35.75 0.11 -21.56
C PRO A 434 -35.18 1.48 -21.18
N LYS A 435 -35.66 2.08 -20.08
CA LYS A 435 -35.18 3.38 -19.59
C LYS A 435 -33.68 3.37 -19.25
N TYR A 436 -33.16 2.27 -18.71
CA TYR A 436 -31.74 2.17 -18.36
C TYR A 436 -30.88 1.96 -19.59
N THR A 437 -31.36 1.16 -20.55
CA THR A 437 -30.73 1.01 -21.86
C THR A 437 -30.63 2.36 -22.59
N ALA A 438 -31.74 3.10 -22.67
CA ALA A 438 -31.76 4.42 -23.30
C ALA A 438 -30.82 5.42 -22.60
N GLU A 439 -30.77 5.40 -21.28
CA GLU A 439 -29.90 6.28 -20.51
C GLU A 439 -28.42 5.97 -20.72
N VAL A 440 -28.02 4.69 -20.74
CA VAL A 440 -26.64 4.29 -21.04
C VAL A 440 -26.25 4.75 -22.44
N ILE A 441 -27.10 4.50 -23.44
CA ILE A 441 -26.87 4.94 -24.83
C ILE A 441 -26.68 6.46 -24.89
N ARG A 442 -27.51 7.22 -24.18
CA ARG A 442 -27.40 8.68 -24.10
C ARG A 442 -26.06 9.11 -23.50
N ILE A 443 -25.65 8.52 -22.37
CA ILE A 443 -24.40 8.85 -21.68
C ILE A 443 -23.20 8.61 -22.59
N ILE A 444 -23.07 7.42 -23.19
CA ILE A 444 -21.92 7.09 -24.05
C ILE A 444 -21.92 7.90 -25.35
N SER A 445 -23.10 8.24 -25.89
CA SER A 445 -23.21 9.06 -27.10
C SER A 445 -22.75 10.50 -26.85
N ILE A 446 -23.22 11.13 -25.77
CA ILE A 446 -22.81 12.49 -25.44
C ILE A 446 -21.32 12.52 -25.09
N CYS A 447 -20.84 11.58 -24.28
CA CYS A 447 -19.42 11.47 -23.97
C CYS A 447 -18.57 11.36 -25.26
N TRP A 448 -18.99 10.52 -26.20
CA TRP A 448 -18.32 10.38 -27.50
C TRP A 448 -18.31 11.70 -28.29
N LEU A 449 -19.44 12.39 -28.37
CA LEU A 449 -19.52 13.67 -29.09
C LEU A 449 -18.63 14.74 -28.47
N ASN A 450 -18.58 14.82 -27.13
CA ASN A 450 -17.71 15.75 -26.40
C ASN A 450 -16.22 15.51 -26.72
N LEU A 451 -15.79 14.25 -26.96
CA LEU A 451 -14.40 13.95 -27.35
C LEU A 451 -14.02 14.51 -28.74
N TYR A 452 -15.01 14.69 -29.62
CA TYR A 452 -14.81 15.16 -30.99
C TYR A 452 -15.26 16.61 -31.21
N ASP A 453 -15.73 17.30 -30.17
CA ASP A 453 -16.10 18.70 -30.29
C ASP A 453 -14.85 19.57 -30.45
N GLY A 454 -14.82 20.34 -31.54
CA GLY A 454 -13.61 20.97 -32.08
C GLY A 454 -13.20 22.27 -31.37
N GLU A 455 -14.05 22.78 -30.49
CA GLU A 455 -13.90 24.11 -29.86
C GLU A 455 -13.15 24.08 -28.52
N LEU A 456 -12.91 22.89 -27.96
CA LEU A 456 -12.26 22.77 -26.65
C LEU A 456 -10.73 22.83 -26.82
N ALA A 457 -10.13 23.87 -26.24
CA ALA A 457 -8.72 24.25 -26.37
C ALA A 457 -7.69 23.22 -25.82
N SER A 458 -8.15 22.09 -25.27
CA SER A 458 -7.30 21.06 -24.65
C SER A 458 -7.78 19.66 -25.02
N ARG A 459 -7.48 19.24 -26.26
CA ARG A 459 -7.70 17.84 -26.66
C ARG A 459 -6.80 16.92 -25.83
N PRO A 460 -7.29 15.75 -25.38
CA PRO A 460 -6.45 14.76 -24.73
C PRO A 460 -5.32 14.30 -25.66
N SER A 461 -4.27 13.70 -25.08
CA SER A 461 -3.20 13.12 -25.87
C SER A 461 -3.76 12.06 -26.84
N SER A 462 -3.08 11.82 -27.97
CA SER A 462 -3.52 10.81 -28.94
C SER A 462 -3.67 9.41 -28.31
N ARG A 463 -2.82 9.10 -27.32
CA ARG A 463 -2.88 7.87 -26.54
C ARG A 463 -4.14 7.81 -25.69
N ASP A 464 -4.43 8.85 -24.92
CA ASP A 464 -5.60 8.88 -24.02
C ASP A 464 -6.91 8.85 -24.80
N LEU A 465 -6.97 9.57 -25.93
CA LEU A 465 -8.11 9.52 -26.85
C LEU A 465 -8.35 8.10 -27.38
N THR A 466 -7.29 7.37 -27.71
CA THR A 466 -7.41 5.98 -28.18
C THR A 466 -7.97 5.09 -27.08
N LEU A 467 -7.42 5.18 -25.86
CA LEU A 467 -7.92 4.41 -24.71
C LEU A 467 -9.40 4.70 -24.39
N LEU A 468 -9.78 5.98 -24.40
CA LEU A 468 -11.16 6.40 -24.15
C LEU A 468 -12.12 5.90 -25.22
N THR A 469 -11.77 6.06 -26.49
CA THR A 469 -12.62 5.62 -27.61
C THR A 469 -12.75 4.10 -27.65
N ASP A 470 -11.71 3.35 -27.30
CA ASP A 470 -11.78 1.89 -27.18
C ASP A 470 -12.67 1.44 -26.01
N GLU A 471 -12.58 2.10 -24.86
CA GLU A 471 -13.40 1.74 -23.69
C GLU A 471 -14.89 2.11 -23.88
N LEU A 472 -15.18 3.23 -24.57
CA LEU A 472 -16.54 3.59 -24.98
C LEU A 472 -17.11 2.62 -26.03
N ARG A 473 -16.29 2.18 -26.98
CA ARG A 473 -16.70 1.14 -27.94
C ARG A 473 -17.03 -0.16 -27.22
N ARG A 474 -16.25 -0.53 -26.20
CA ARG A 474 -16.56 -1.64 -25.30
C ARG A 474 -17.94 -1.48 -24.65
N SER A 475 -18.29 -0.28 -24.17
CA SER A 475 -19.62 -0.03 -23.62
C SER A 475 -20.72 -0.31 -24.64
N ALA A 476 -20.56 0.19 -25.88
CA ALA A 476 -21.50 -0.05 -26.97
C ALA A 476 -21.59 -1.53 -27.37
N ASP A 477 -20.48 -2.25 -27.37
CA ASP A 477 -20.43 -3.69 -27.67
C ASP A 477 -21.11 -4.52 -26.59
N ILE A 478 -20.94 -4.16 -25.30
CA ILE A 478 -21.67 -4.79 -24.19
C ILE A 478 -23.18 -4.56 -24.39
N MET A 479 -23.60 -3.32 -24.68
CA MET A 479 -25.03 -3.01 -24.91
C MET A 479 -25.61 -3.80 -26.09
N HIS A 480 -24.87 -3.93 -27.18
CA HIS A 480 -25.27 -4.75 -28.33
C HIS A 480 -25.36 -6.25 -27.99
N ALA A 481 -24.48 -6.76 -27.14
CA ALA A 481 -24.57 -8.14 -26.67
C ALA A 481 -25.84 -8.34 -25.80
N LEU A 482 -26.17 -7.38 -24.93
CA LEU A 482 -27.37 -7.43 -24.08
C LEU A 482 -28.68 -7.34 -24.88
N SER A 483 -28.68 -6.64 -26.02
CA SER A 483 -29.85 -6.60 -26.91
C SER A 483 -30.04 -7.87 -27.74
N LYS A 484 -29.09 -8.83 -27.73
CA LYS A 484 -29.26 -10.12 -28.42
C LYS A 484 -29.90 -11.18 -27.53
N THR A 485 -29.86 -10.99 -26.21
CA THR A 485 -30.34 -11.97 -25.22
C THR A 485 -31.83 -11.87 -24.92
N GLU A 486 -32.44 -10.72 -25.15
CA GLU A 486 -33.89 -10.49 -25.09
C GLU A 486 -34.37 -10.19 -26.53
N ASP A 487 -35.58 -10.61 -26.93
CA ASP A 487 -36.16 -10.51 -28.29
C ASP A 487 -36.16 -9.07 -28.90
N SER A 488 -35.00 -8.49 -29.19
CA SER A 488 -34.84 -7.06 -29.40
C SER A 488 -34.02 -6.72 -30.65
N SER A 489 -34.69 -6.84 -31.79
CA SER A 489 -34.40 -6.03 -32.98
C SER A 489 -34.63 -4.52 -32.75
N GLN A 490 -35.29 -4.16 -31.64
CA GLN A 490 -35.72 -2.79 -31.32
C GLN A 490 -34.57 -1.81 -31.08
N LEU A 491 -33.50 -2.19 -30.36
CA LEU A 491 -32.38 -1.27 -30.08
C LEU A 491 -31.68 -0.79 -31.36
N SER A 492 -31.39 -1.73 -32.27
CA SER A 492 -30.79 -1.40 -33.57
C SER A 492 -31.73 -0.51 -34.39
N THR A 493 -33.04 -0.79 -34.38
CA THR A 493 -34.04 0.03 -35.07
C THR A 493 -34.12 1.45 -34.51
N ASP A 494 -34.06 1.60 -33.18
CA ASP A 494 -34.14 2.90 -32.51
C ASP A 494 -32.90 3.77 -32.73
N LEU A 495 -31.73 3.15 -32.94
CA LEU A 495 -30.47 3.86 -33.19
C LEU A 495 -30.34 4.37 -34.64
N VAL A 496 -30.96 3.72 -35.64
CA VAL A 496 -30.91 4.16 -37.05
C VAL A 496 -31.28 5.64 -37.24
N PRO A 497 -32.43 6.15 -36.75
CA PRO A 497 -32.78 7.56 -36.92
C PRO A 497 -31.84 8.51 -36.16
N ILE A 498 -31.18 8.05 -35.09
CA ILE A 498 -30.20 8.84 -34.33
C ILE A 498 -28.91 8.98 -35.14
N LEU A 499 -28.42 7.89 -35.72
CA LEU A 499 -27.21 7.88 -36.56
C LEU A 499 -27.38 8.68 -37.85
N GLN A 500 -28.59 8.73 -38.41
CA GLN A 500 -28.91 9.59 -39.55
C GLN A 500 -28.80 11.09 -39.19
N LYS A 501 -29.22 11.46 -37.98
CA LYS A 501 -29.14 12.85 -37.49
C LYS A 501 -27.73 13.24 -37.04
N GLU A 502 -26.97 12.31 -36.48
CA GLU A 502 -25.62 12.55 -35.96
C GLU A 502 -24.63 11.47 -36.45
N PRO A 503 -24.06 11.63 -37.67
CA PRO A 503 -23.18 10.64 -38.28
C PRO A 503 -21.90 10.34 -37.50
N ARG A 504 -21.45 11.25 -36.61
CA ARG A 504 -20.24 11.04 -35.80
C ARG A 504 -20.34 9.84 -34.85
N LEU A 505 -21.57 9.43 -34.50
CA LEU A 505 -21.84 8.27 -33.64
C LEU A 505 -21.70 6.93 -34.38
N SER A 506 -21.62 6.91 -35.71
CA SER A 506 -21.49 5.68 -36.51
C SER A 506 -20.26 4.84 -36.12
N LYS A 507 -19.17 5.48 -35.71
CA LYS A 507 -17.95 4.79 -35.23
C LYS A 507 -18.09 4.16 -33.85
N LEU A 508 -19.00 4.68 -33.02
CA LEU A 508 -19.33 4.13 -31.70
C LEU A 508 -20.27 2.92 -31.84
N PHE A 509 -21.28 3.05 -32.69
CA PHE A 509 -22.30 2.02 -32.94
C PHE A 509 -22.09 1.33 -34.30
N SER A 510 -20.87 0.82 -34.54
CA SER A 510 -20.48 0.26 -35.84
C SER A 510 -21.26 -0.99 -36.26
N TRP A 511 -21.95 -1.63 -35.33
CA TRP A 511 -22.82 -2.78 -35.54
C TRP A 511 -24.23 -2.43 -36.03
N VAL A 512 -24.62 -1.15 -36.00
CA VAL A 512 -25.88 -0.69 -36.59
C VAL A 512 -25.66 -0.53 -38.10
N PRO A 513 -26.50 -1.14 -38.96
CA PRO A 513 -26.38 -0.96 -40.39
C PRO A 513 -26.48 0.53 -40.74
N ASN A 514 -25.58 1.02 -41.60
CA ASN A 514 -25.80 2.32 -42.25
C ASN A 514 -27.15 2.19 -42.97
N GLY A 515 -28.13 3.02 -42.58
CA GLY A 515 -29.44 3.02 -43.20
C GLY A 515 -29.36 3.18 -44.73
N PRO A 516 -30.42 2.82 -45.47
CA PRO A 516 -30.45 2.96 -46.92
C PRO A 516 -30.18 4.38 -47.41
#